data_AF-A0A968HAI8-F1
#
_entry.id   AF-A0A968HAI8-F1
#
_cell.length_a   1.000
_cell.length_b   1.000
_cell.length_c   1.000
_cell.angle_alpha   90.00
_cell.angle_beta   90.00
_cell.angle_gamma   90.00
#
_symmetry.space_group_name_H-M   'P 1'
#
loop_
_entity.id
_entity.type
_entity.pdbx_description
1 polymer ?
#
loop_
_entity_poly.entity_id
_entity_poly.type
_entity_poly.pdbx_seq_one_letter_code
_entity_poly.pdbx_strand_id
1 'polypeptide(L)' 'MRCGFCGHEFEESEGTQPGCGACVGGCHGIHCPRCGYKNLPEPALLKRFKSLVRGTEKERQS' A
#
# COMPACT_ATOMS: atom_id res chain seq x y z
N MET A 1 -0.20 1.61 4.50
CA MET A 1 1.06 0.92 4.15
C MET A 1 2.24 1.50 4.93
N ARG A 2 3.37 0.80 5.01
CA ARG A 2 4.60 1.30 5.64
C ARG A 2 5.70 1.49 4.60
N CYS A 3 6.38 2.63 4.61
CA CYS A 3 7.49 2.88 3.69
C CYS A 3 8.64 1.91 3.96
N GLY A 4 9.10 1.21 2.92
CA GLY A 4 10.24 0.28 3.00
C GLY A 4 11.60 0.96 3.22
N PHE A 5 11.67 2.29 3.11
CA PHE A 5 12.90 3.06 3.29
C PHE A 5 12.91 3.83 4.63
N CYS A 6 11.97 4.76 4.85
CA CYS A 6 11.97 5.60 6.05
C CYS A 6 11.05 5.09 7.18
N GLY A 7 10.32 3.99 6.95
CA GLY A 7 9.45 3.38 7.95
C GLY A 7 8.15 4.14 8.27
N HIS A 8 7.88 5.27 7.61
CA HIS A 8 6.65 6.06 7.80
C HIS A 8 5.41 5.29 7.37
N GLU A 9 4.35 5.34 8.19
CA GLU A 9 3.05 4.77 7.89
C GLU A 9 2.11 5.82 7.29
N PHE A 10 1.47 5.47 6.18
CA PHE A 10 0.56 6.33 5.41
C PHE A 10 -0.41 5.47 4.58
N GLU A 11 -1.54 6.02 4.16
CA GLU A 11 -2.50 5.35 3.26
C GLU A 11 -1.93 5.22 1.83
N GLU A 12 -2.27 4.15 1.11
CA GLU A 12 -1.79 3.98 -0.27
C GLU A 12 -2.27 5.11 -1.20
N SER A 13 -3.47 5.66 -0.93
CA SER A 13 -4.05 6.80 -1.65
C SER A 13 -3.20 8.07 -1.49
N GLU A 14 -2.62 8.32 -0.32
CA GLU A 14 -1.76 9.48 -0.06
C GLU A 14 -0.46 9.44 -0.87
N GLY A 15 0.05 8.24 -1.16
CA GLY A 15 1.24 8.07 -1.97
C GLY A 15 0.98 7.91 -3.47
N THR A 16 -0.29 7.77 -3.87
CA THR A 16 -0.66 7.63 -5.28
C THR A 16 -0.61 9.00 -5.94
N GLN A 17 0.25 9.15 -6.94
CA GLN A 17 0.41 10.42 -7.65
C GLN A 17 -0.43 10.47 -8.93
N PRO A 18 -0.94 11.64 -9.32
CA PRO A 18 -1.49 11.82 -10.65
C PRO A 18 -0.42 11.49 -11.70
N GLY A 19 -0.81 10.83 -12.78
CA GLY A 19 0.13 10.48 -13.85
C GLY A 19 0.75 11.73 -14.47
N CYS A 20 2.07 11.72 -14.68
CA CYS A 20 2.78 12.82 -15.34
C CYS A 20 2.60 12.88 -16.88
N GLY A 21 1.79 11.97 -17.44
CA GLY A 21 1.56 11.84 -18.89
C GLY A 21 2.60 10.97 -19.62
N ALA A 22 3.68 10.54 -18.97
CA ALA A 22 4.71 9.70 -19.61
C ALA A 22 4.30 8.22 -19.77
N CYS A 23 3.42 7.72 -18.91
CA CYS A 23 2.96 6.32 -18.94
C CYS A 23 1.52 6.24 -19.44
N VAL A 24 1.26 5.37 -20.42
CA VAL A 24 -0.10 4.99 -20.84
C VAL A 24 -0.79 4.32 -19.64
N GLY A 25 -1.93 4.88 -19.19
CA GLY A 25 -2.67 4.38 -18.03
C GLY A 25 -2.33 5.03 -16.68
N GLY A 26 -1.38 5.98 -16.65
CA GLY A 26 -1.06 6.75 -15.44
C GLY A 26 0.11 6.19 -14.62
N CYS A 27 0.40 6.83 -13.48
CA CYS A 27 1.46 6.38 -12.58
C CYS A 27 0.91 5.32 -11.63
N HIS A 28 1.44 4.09 -11.70
CA HIS A 28 1.10 3.01 -10.79
C HIS A 28 2.06 2.89 -9.59
N GLY A 29 2.94 3.88 -9.40
CA GLY A 29 3.88 3.93 -8.28
C GLY A 29 3.27 4.59 -7.05
N ILE A 30 3.57 4.06 -5.86
CA ILE A 30 3.15 4.68 -4.59
C ILE A 30 4.36 5.34 -3.94
N HIS A 31 4.42 6.66 -3.99
CA HIS A 31 5.52 7.44 -3.43
C HIS A 31 5.26 7.80 -1.97
N CYS A 32 6.25 7.64 -1.10
CA CYS A 32 6.10 8.03 0.30
C CYS A 32 5.94 9.55 0.41
N PRO A 33 4.87 10.08 1.03
CA PRO A 33 4.65 11.53 1.13
C PRO A 33 5.70 12.22 2.02
N ARG A 34 6.42 11.46 2.86
CA ARG A 34 7.48 11.98 3.74
C ARG A 34 8.85 12.08 3.08
N CYS A 35 9.25 11.09 2.29
CA CYS A 35 10.63 11.00 1.77
C CYS A 35 10.75 10.82 0.26
N GLY A 36 9.63 10.70 -0.47
CA GLY A 36 9.59 10.54 -1.92
C GLY A 36 9.93 9.14 -2.45
N TYR A 37 10.37 8.21 -1.58
CA TYR A 37 10.74 6.86 -1.97
C TYR A 37 9.56 6.12 -2.64
N LYS A 38 9.82 5.49 -3.80
CA LYS A 38 8.83 4.71 -4.54
C LYS A 38 8.66 3.34 -3.90
N ASN A 39 7.51 3.13 -3.26
CA ASN A 39 7.11 1.84 -2.73
C ASN A 39 6.37 1.05 -3.82
N LEU A 40 6.60 -0.26 -3.85
CA LEU A 40 5.78 -1.16 -4.66
C LEU A 40 4.43 -1.37 -3.95
N PRO A 41 3.32 -1.37 -4.71
CA PRO A 41 2.03 -1.75 -4.14
C PRO A 41 2.08 -3.18 -3.59
N GLU A 42 1.43 -3.41 -2.45
CA GLU A 42 1.28 -4.79 -1.98
C GLU A 42 0.45 -5.58 -2.99
N PRO A 43 0.92 -6.76 -3.45
CA PRO A 43 0.14 -7.58 -4.37
C PRO A 43 -1.21 -7.94 -3.73
N ALA A 44 -2.28 -7.81 -4.51
CA ALA A 44 -3.66 -7.99 -4.06
C ALA A 44 -3.90 -9.32 -3.32
N LEU A 45 -3.15 -10.38 -3.68
CA LEU A 45 -3.22 -11.68 -3.03
C LEU A 45 -2.84 -11.60 -1.54
N LEU A 46 -1.79 -10.85 -1.18
CA LEU A 46 -1.37 -10.65 0.21
C LEU A 46 -2.41 -9.86 1.01
N LYS A 47 -3.10 -8.90 0.39
CA LYS A 47 -4.21 -8.18 1.04
C LYS A 47 -5.36 -9.12 1.39
N ARG A 48 -5.71 -10.08 0.51
CA ARG A 48 -6.78 -11.05 0.79
C ARG A 48 -6.39 -12.05 1.89
N PHE A 49 -5.14 -12.53 1.90
CA PHE A 49 -4.65 -13.41 2.96
C PHE A 49 -4.64 -12.72 4.34
N LYS A 50 -4.22 -11.44 4.41
CA LYS A 50 -4.30 -10.65 5.67
C LYS A 50 -5.73 -10.54 6.20
N SER A 51 -6.73 -10.38 5.33
CA SER A 51 -8.14 -10.32 5.74
C SER A 51 -8.67 -11.67 6.26
N LEU A 52 -8.26 -12.79 5.65
CA LEU A 52 -8.63 -14.14 6.10
C LEU A 52 -8.04 -14.47 7.48
N VAL A 53 -6.77 -14.14 7.72
CA VAL A 53 -6.11 -14.36 9.02
C VAL A 53 -6.74 -13.49 10.11
N ARG A 54 -7.07 -12.23 9.82
CA ARG A 54 -7.77 -11.34 10.77
C ARG A 54 -9.20 -11.79 11.10
N GLY A 55 -9.87 -12.50 10.21
CA GLY A 55 -11.19 -13.11 10.48
C GLY A 55 -11.11 -14.20 11.55
N THR A 56 -10.07 -15.03 11.52
CA THR A 56 -9.90 -16.15 12.46
C THR A 56 -9.56 -15.73 13.90
N GLU A 57 -9.06 -14.51 14.10
CA GLU A 57 -8.73 -14.00 15.44
C GLU A 57 -9.97 -13.47 16.18
N LYS A 58 -11.04 -13.08 15.45
CA LYS A 58 -12.28 -12.55 16.03
C LYS A 58 -13.22 -13.65 16.57
N GLU A 59 -13.12 -14.88 16.06
CA GLU A 59 -13.91 -16.03 16.51
C GLU A 59 -13.35 -16.75 17.75
N ARG A 60 -12.11 -16.47 18.16
CA ARG A 60 -11.46 -17.10 19.34
C ARG A 60 -11.60 -16.32 20.64
N GLN A 61 -12.33 -15.21 20.64
CA GLN A 61 -12.53 -14.32 21.79
C GLN A 61 -14.01 -14.11 22.15
N SER A 62 -14.90 -14.99 21.70
CA SER A 62 -16.32 -15.04 22.08
C SER A 62 -16.71 -16.35 22.74
#